data_AF-A0A925CB18-F1
#
_entry.id   AF-A0A925CB18-F1
#
_cell.length_a   1.000
_cell.length_b   1.000
_cell.length_c   1.000
_cell.angle_alpha   90.00
_cell.angle_beta   90.00
_cell.angle_gamma   90.00
#
_symmetry.space_group_name_H-M   'P 1'
#
loop_
_entity.id
_entity.type
_entity.pdbx_description
1 polymer ?
#
loop_
_entity_poly.entity_id
_entity_poly.type
_entity_poly.pdbx_seq_one_letter_code
_entity_poly.pdbx_strand_id
1 'polypeptide(L)'
;MLARVLAMWGVLALGSAGAAVAEPPTETPTDEGAGARVLKEAPLAGPSAATLTRSKSGLVAIGFKGEVQRLELPIEEEALKLLRLDDGVRSRIEKILAERAVLLEHFVAENVDLLVKLDTTKDGLGKAALLAETLTKLRPVLEKGSLYEVIRGALPAAADERAAGGAASNAGDMRAGGMSAGGAQREGESARAAFERIVIEYRHAIASENQRKDKLGAVLAEKGESFGREIARAFERLEQSGELGYRYLLGDLGLSEAQEARFRGMHAEFMDRIGDSPSEKEQGMFFLSVLAWLSPEQQVKVVKKAIGSGR
;
A
#
# COMPACT_ATOMS: atom_id res chain seq x y z
N MET A 1 5.99 15.40 -0.20
CA MET A 1 5.21 14.55 -1.11
C MET A 1 4.88 15.27 -2.42
N LEU A 2 4.19 16.43 -2.38
CA LEU A 2 3.98 17.29 -3.56
C LEU A 2 5.28 17.70 -4.28
N ALA A 3 6.33 18.06 -3.53
CA ALA A 3 7.63 18.40 -4.14
C ALA A 3 8.27 17.23 -4.89
N ARG A 4 7.99 15.97 -4.54
CA ARG A 4 8.47 14.80 -5.29
C ARG A 4 7.64 14.57 -6.55
N VAL A 5 6.32 14.66 -6.46
CA VAL A 5 5.43 14.57 -7.64
C VAL A 5 5.69 15.71 -8.63
N LEU A 6 5.89 16.94 -8.14
CA LEU A 6 6.23 18.10 -8.96
C LEU A 6 7.66 18.02 -9.52
N ALA A 7 8.63 17.49 -8.76
CA ALA A 7 10.00 17.25 -9.23
C ALA A 7 10.13 16.04 -10.16
N MET A 8 9.18 15.11 -10.15
CA MET A 8 9.12 13.97 -11.08
C MET A 8 8.44 14.35 -12.40
N TRP A 9 7.64 15.43 -12.41
CA TRP A 9 6.89 15.93 -13.57
C TRP A 9 7.35 17.31 -14.08
N GLY A 10 8.56 17.75 -13.73
CA GLY A 10 9.19 18.93 -14.33
C GLY A 10 8.49 20.27 -14.04
N VAL A 11 7.81 20.44 -12.90
CA VAL A 11 7.45 21.79 -12.44
C VAL A 11 8.69 22.38 -11.79
N LEU A 12 9.39 23.21 -12.56
CA LEU A 12 10.62 23.94 -12.20
C LEU A 12 10.67 24.37 -10.72
N ALA A 13 11.28 23.55 -9.87
CA ALA A 13 11.94 24.05 -8.69
C ALA A 13 13.30 24.58 -9.16
N LEU A 14 13.42 25.91 -9.36
CA LEU A 14 14.74 26.55 -9.47
C LEU A 14 15.49 26.30 -8.15
N GLY A 15 16.28 25.23 -8.09
CA GLY A 15 17.05 24.82 -6.92
C GLY A 15 18.44 24.37 -7.36
N SER A 16 19.44 25.20 -7.04
CA SER A 16 20.89 25.06 -7.23
C SER A 16 21.43 23.66 -7.53
N ALA A 17 22.05 23.51 -8.71
CA ALA A 17 22.87 22.38 -9.10
C ALA A 17 24.12 22.27 -8.20
N GLY A 18 24.24 21.13 -7.52
CA GLY A 18 25.48 20.63 -6.94
C GLY A 18 25.73 19.22 -7.47
N ALA A 19 26.39 19.12 -8.63
CA ALA A 19 26.73 17.85 -9.25
C ALA A 19 27.96 17.23 -8.57
N ALA A 20 27.80 16.05 -7.98
CA ALA A 20 28.90 15.16 -7.63
C ALA A 20 28.86 13.96 -8.59
N VAL A 21 29.90 13.84 -9.41
CA VAL A 21 30.19 12.71 -10.30
C VAL A 21 30.70 11.56 -9.43
N ALA A 22 30.06 10.40 -9.50
CA ALA A 22 30.56 9.16 -8.89
C ALA A 22 31.06 8.22 -10.00
N GLU A 23 32.32 7.79 -9.87
CA GLU A 23 32.98 6.79 -10.72
C GLU A 23 32.43 5.37 -10.48
N PRO A 24 32.45 4.48 -11.49
CA PRO A 24 32.04 3.08 -11.34
C PRO A 24 33.18 2.20 -10.80
N PRO A 25 32.91 1.21 -9.92
CA PRO A 25 33.91 0.20 -9.60
C PRO A 25 33.89 -0.98 -10.57
N THR A 26 35.09 -1.30 -11.04
CA THR A 26 35.53 -2.44 -11.82
C THR A 26 35.53 -3.76 -11.02
N GLU A 27 35.13 -4.81 -11.73
CA GLU A 27 35.65 -6.19 -11.73
C GLU A 27 35.41 -7.15 -10.54
N THR A 28 34.91 -8.32 -10.95
CA THR A 28 34.80 -9.62 -10.28
C THR A 28 36.17 -10.27 -10.05
N PRO A 29 36.22 -11.28 -9.15
CA PRO A 29 36.69 -12.57 -9.64
C PRO A 29 35.89 -13.77 -9.13
N THR A 30 35.77 -14.73 -10.04
CA THR A 30 35.56 -16.18 -9.87
C THR A 30 36.43 -16.79 -8.78
N ASP A 31 35.87 -17.71 -7.99
CA ASP A 31 36.65 -18.80 -7.39
C ASP A 31 35.82 -20.09 -7.28
N GLU A 32 36.32 -21.14 -7.94
CA GLU A 32 35.88 -22.53 -7.86
C GLU A 32 36.56 -23.18 -6.64
N GLY A 33 35.80 -23.88 -5.79
CA GLY A 33 36.41 -24.56 -4.65
C GLY A 33 35.50 -25.57 -3.96
N ALA A 34 35.40 -26.76 -4.54
CA ALA A 34 34.83 -27.93 -3.88
C ALA A 34 35.63 -28.31 -2.63
N GLY A 35 34.95 -28.46 -1.49
CA GLY A 35 35.57 -28.93 -0.25
C GLY A 35 34.54 -29.23 0.83
N ALA A 36 34.12 -30.49 0.92
CA ALA A 36 33.33 -31.01 2.04
C ALA A 36 34.11 -30.86 3.35
N ARG A 37 33.71 -29.89 4.18
CA ARG A 37 34.19 -29.74 5.56
C ARG A 37 33.09 -30.08 6.55
N VAL A 38 33.36 -31.11 7.34
CA VAL A 38 32.65 -31.44 8.58
C VAL A 38 32.72 -30.23 9.51
N LEU A 39 31.59 -29.58 9.77
CA LEU A 39 31.48 -28.42 10.65
C LEU A 39 31.64 -28.87 12.11
N LYS A 40 32.89 -28.77 12.60
CA LYS A 40 33.20 -28.71 14.03
C LYS A 40 32.59 -27.42 14.59
N GLU A 41 31.79 -27.56 15.65
CA GLU A 41 31.12 -26.46 16.36
C GLU A 41 32.04 -25.26 16.56
N ALA A 42 31.71 -24.13 15.94
CA ALA A 42 32.52 -22.93 15.94
C ALA A 42 32.38 -22.21 17.30
N PRO A 43 33.47 -22.03 18.08
CA PRO A 43 33.47 -21.29 19.35
C PRO A 43 33.39 -19.76 19.18
N LEU A 44 32.96 -19.29 18.00
CA LEU A 44 32.73 -17.90 17.63
C LEU A 44 31.29 -17.69 17.10
N ALA A 45 30.33 -18.47 17.58
CA ALA A 45 28.93 -18.12 17.41
C ALA A 45 28.68 -16.84 18.22
N GLY A 46 28.73 -15.69 17.55
CA GLY A 46 28.25 -14.43 18.11
C GLY A 46 26.82 -14.57 18.63
N PRO A 47 26.32 -13.62 19.44
CA PRO A 47 24.97 -13.69 19.98
C PRO A 47 23.98 -13.97 18.84
N SER A 48 23.39 -15.17 18.86
CA SER A 48 22.36 -15.58 17.91
C SER A 48 21.32 -14.48 17.90
N ALA A 49 21.05 -13.90 16.72
CA ALA A 49 20.01 -12.90 16.56
C ALA A 49 18.77 -13.41 17.32
N ALA A 50 18.41 -12.71 18.40
CA ALA A 50 17.40 -13.18 19.32
C ALA A 50 16.12 -13.43 18.52
N THR A 51 15.63 -14.66 18.58
CA THR A 51 14.39 -15.07 17.91
C THR A 51 13.30 -14.09 18.32
N LEU A 52 12.79 -13.31 17.37
CA LEU A 52 11.69 -12.39 17.60
C LEU A 52 10.55 -13.18 18.25
N THR A 53 10.10 -12.74 19.43
CA THR A 53 8.98 -13.37 20.13
C THR A 53 7.72 -13.08 19.32
N ARG A 54 7.33 -14.03 18.47
CA ARG A 54 6.09 -13.95 17.69
C ARG A 54 4.90 -14.23 18.61
N SER A 55 3.85 -13.42 18.52
CA SER A 55 2.59 -13.72 19.22
C SER A 55 1.98 -15.04 18.75
N LYS A 56 1.04 -15.58 19.53
CA LYS A 56 0.31 -16.83 19.18
C LYS A 56 -0.42 -16.69 17.84
N SER A 57 -0.86 -15.49 17.50
CA SER A 57 -1.47 -15.19 16.20
C SER A 57 -0.46 -15.04 15.06
N GLY A 58 0.82 -14.77 15.34
CA GLY A 58 1.85 -14.56 14.33
C GLY A 58 1.91 -13.16 13.70
N LEU A 59 0.87 -12.33 13.90
CA LEU A 59 0.80 -10.96 13.37
C LEU A 59 1.61 -9.93 14.16
N VAL A 60 1.74 -10.12 15.46
CA VAL A 60 2.45 -9.17 16.30
C VAL A 60 3.90 -9.62 16.37
N ALA A 61 4.77 -8.89 15.71
CA ALA A 61 6.20 -8.97 15.91
C ALA A 61 6.60 -7.89 16.93
N ILE A 62 7.28 -8.30 17.99
CA ILE A 62 7.82 -7.37 18.99
C ILE A 62 9.29 -7.18 18.67
N GLY A 63 9.68 -5.94 18.37
CA GLY A 63 11.07 -5.58 18.10
C GLY A 63 11.95 -5.74 19.34
N PHE A 64 13.28 -5.65 19.14
CA PHE A 64 14.25 -5.82 20.23
C PHE A 64 14.05 -4.84 21.40
N LYS A 65 13.49 -3.66 21.13
CA LYS A 65 13.18 -2.63 22.13
C LYS A 65 11.87 -2.85 22.88
N GLY A 66 11.14 -3.94 22.59
CA GLY A 66 9.80 -4.18 23.13
C GLY A 66 8.70 -3.40 22.41
N GLU A 67 9.01 -2.73 21.30
CA GLU A 67 8.05 -2.00 20.47
C GLU A 67 7.30 -2.96 19.54
N VAL A 68 6.00 -2.71 19.32
CA VAL A 68 5.21 -3.51 18.40
C VAL A 68 5.54 -3.05 16.98
N GLN A 69 6.06 -3.97 16.17
CA GLN A 69 6.29 -3.70 14.76
C GLN A 69 4.94 -3.56 14.06
N ARG A 70 4.66 -2.35 13.59
CA ARG A 70 3.44 -2.04 12.85
C ARG A 70 3.48 -2.71 11.47
N LEU A 71 2.34 -3.24 11.06
CA LEU A 71 2.18 -3.85 9.75
C LEU A 71 2.15 -2.77 8.66
N GLU A 72 2.78 -3.05 7.53
CA GLU A 72 2.73 -2.19 6.33
C GLU A 72 1.35 -2.28 5.65
N LEU A 73 0.78 -3.48 5.64
CA LEU A 73 -0.55 -3.78 5.10
C LEU A 73 -1.64 -3.60 6.16
N PRO A 74 -2.92 -3.39 5.78
CA PRO A 74 -4.00 -3.29 6.74
C PRO A 74 -4.06 -4.62 7.48
N ILE A 75 -4.34 -4.54 8.77
CA ILE A 75 -4.38 -5.73 9.62
C ILE A 75 -5.34 -6.79 9.05
N GLU A 76 -6.45 -6.35 8.45
CA GLU A 76 -7.43 -7.23 7.86
C GLU A 76 -6.84 -8.08 6.72
N GLU A 77 -5.98 -7.52 5.85
CA GLU A 77 -5.32 -8.28 4.78
C GLU A 77 -4.28 -9.27 5.33
N GLU A 78 -3.50 -8.85 6.32
CA GLU A 78 -2.51 -9.72 6.96
C GLU A 78 -3.18 -10.87 7.73
N ALA A 79 -4.31 -10.60 8.39
CA ALA A 79 -5.08 -11.63 9.07
C ALA A 79 -5.58 -12.70 8.08
N LEU A 80 -6.00 -12.31 6.87
CA LEU A 80 -6.46 -13.24 5.84
C LEU A 80 -5.37 -14.22 5.38
N LYS A 81 -4.10 -13.78 5.32
CA LYS A 81 -2.95 -14.63 4.95
C LYS A 81 -2.72 -15.78 5.95
N LEU A 82 -3.20 -15.62 7.17
CA LEU A 82 -3.06 -16.62 8.25
C LEU A 82 -4.24 -17.60 8.33
N LEU A 83 -5.33 -17.32 7.61
CA LEU A 83 -6.52 -18.17 7.62
C LEU A 83 -6.43 -19.26 6.55
N ARG A 84 -7.00 -20.42 6.87
CA ARG A 84 -7.17 -21.50 5.89
C ARG A 84 -8.51 -21.30 5.21
N LEU A 85 -8.49 -20.63 4.06
CA LEU A 85 -9.67 -20.33 3.25
C LEU A 85 -9.70 -21.19 2.00
N ASP A 86 -10.89 -21.70 1.64
CA ASP A 86 -11.11 -22.31 0.33
C ASP A 86 -10.99 -21.27 -0.79
N ASP A 87 -10.72 -21.73 -2.00
CA ASP A 87 -10.49 -20.88 -3.16
C ASP A 87 -11.71 -20.00 -3.50
N GLY A 88 -12.93 -20.51 -3.24
CA GLY A 88 -14.16 -19.77 -3.46
C GLY A 88 -14.32 -18.58 -2.51
N VAL A 89 -14.09 -18.78 -1.21
CA VAL A 89 -14.07 -17.70 -0.21
C VAL A 89 -12.94 -16.71 -0.51
N ARG A 90 -11.74 -17.20 -0.82
CA ARG A 90 -10.58 -16.35 -1.12
C ARG A 90 -10.86 -15.44 -2.30
N SER A 91 -11.36 -15.98 -3.41
CA SER A 91 -11.71 -15.20 -4.60
C SER A 91 -12.76 -14.12 -4.33
N ARG A 92 -13.78 -14.41 -3.49
CA ARG A 92 -14.77 -13.40 -3.08
C ARG A 92 -14.14 -12.25 -2.30
N ILE A 93 -13.21 -12.56 -1.41
CA ILE A 93 -12.52 -11.56 -0.58
C ILE A 93 -11.56 -10.73 -1.44
N GLU A 94 -10.82 -11.35 -2.35
CA GLU A 94 -9.96 -10.64 -3.32
C GLU A 94 -10.78 -9.66 -4.16
N LYS A 95 -11.97 -10.06 -4.62
CA LYS A 95 -12.88 -9.17 -5.33
C LYS A 95 -13.30 -7.96 -4.48
N ILE A 96 -13.63 -8.16 -3.21
CA ILE A 96 -13.96 -7.07 -2.28
C ILE A 96 -12.79 -6.09 -2.13
N LEU A 97 -11.57 -6.61 -1.96
CA LEU A 97 -10.36 -5.81 -1.83
C LEU A 97 -10.09 -5.00 -3.12
N ALA A 98 -10.22 -5.64 -4.28
CA ALA A 98 -10.05 -5.00 -5.58
C ALA A 98 -11.09 -3.89 -5.82
N GLU A 99 -12.37 -4.15 -5.56
CA GLU A 99 -13.43 -3.14 -5.69
C GLU A 99 -13.19 -1.93 -4.77
N ARG A 100 -12.73 -2.17 -3.54
CA ARG A 100 -12.42 -1.09 -2.61
C ARG A 100 -11.19 -0.29 -3.07
N ALA A 101 -10.15 -0.97 -3.55
CA ALA A 101 -8.96 -0.33 -4.09
C ALA A 101 -9.30 0.63 -5.25
N VAL A 102 -10.16 0.20 -6.18
CA VAL A 102 -10.63 1.04 -7.30
C VAL A 102 -11.36 2.29 -6.80
N LEU A 103 -12.23 2.16 -5.77
CA LEU A 103 -12.93 3.32 -5.21
C LEU A 103 -11.98 4.31 -4.54
N LEU A 104 -10.96 3.81 -3.82
CA LEU A 104 -9.96 4.65 -3.18
C LEU A 104 -9.06 5.34 -4.22
N GLU A 105 -8.65 4.62 -5.25
CA GLU A 105 -7.90 5.19 -6.38
C GLU A 105 -8.70 6.29 -7.06
N HIS A 106 -9.98 6.03 -7.37
CA HIS A 106 -10.86 7.04 -7.93
C HIS A 106 -10.96 8.28 -7.03
N PHE A 107 -11.18 8.07 -5.73
CA PHE A 107 -11.23 9.15 -4.75
C PHE A 107 -9.93 9.96 -4.72
N VAL A 108 -8.78 9.31 -4.63
CA VAL A 108 -7.47 9.98 -4.61
C VAL A 108 -7.25 10.76 -5.90
N ALA A 109 -7.52 10.14 -7.04
CA ALA A 109 -7.31 10.72 -8.35
C ALA A 109 -8.16 11.98 -8.59
N GLU A 110 -9.39 12.03 -8.07
CA GLU A 110 -10.27 13.19 -8.17
C GLU A 110 -10.00 14.28 -7.10
N ASN A 111 -9.28 13.94 -6.04
CA ASN A 111 -9.16 14.80 -4.86
C ASN A 111 -7.71 15.09 -4.47
N VAL A 112 -6.77 14.98 -5.41
CA VAL A 112 -5.34 15.28 -5.18
C VAL A 112 -5.15 16.65 -4.54
N ASP A 113 -5.77 17.69 -5.10
CA ASP A 113 -5.67 19.06 -4.57
C ASP A 113 -6.17 19.18 -3.12
N LEU A 114 -7.27 18.49 -2.80
CA LEU A 114 -7.84 18.47 -1.46
C LEU A 114 -6.87 17.78 -0.48
N LEU A 115 -6.31 16.63 -0.87
CA LEU A 115 -5.35 15.89 -0.05
C LEU A 115 -4.06 16.67 0.19
N VAL A 116 -3.56 17.37 -0.84
CA VAL A 116 -2.40 18.24 -0.74
C VAL A 116 -2.67 19.43 0.17
N LYS A 117 -3.83 20.08 0.04
CA LYS A 117 -4.23 21.16 0.96
C LYS A 117 -4.36 20.65 2.40
N LEU A 118 -4.90 19.45 2.59
CA LEU A 118 -5.06 18.84 3.91
C LEU A 118 -3.71 18.60 4.59
N ASP A 119 -2.69 18.18 3.82
CA ASP A 119 -1.32 17.94 4.31
C ASP A 119 -0.57 19.26 4.62
N THR A 120 -0.68 20.25 3.72
CA THR A 120 0.08 21.51 3.82
C THR A 120 -0.54 22.54 4.78
N THR A 121 -1.85 22.43 5.08
CA THR A 121 -2.54 23.37 5.98
C THR A 121 -2.10 23.17 7.42
N LYS A 122 -1.52 24.24 8.00
CA LYS A 122 -1.10 24.28 9.41
C LYS A 122 -2.20 24.78 10.36
N ASP A 123 -3.19 25.51 9.84
CA ASP A 123 -4.29 26.04 10.64
C ASP A 123 -5.26 24.93 11.06
N GLY A 124 -5.58 24.86 12.36
CA GLY A 124 -6.41 23.79 12.91
C GLY A 124 -7.85 23.82 12.39
N LEU A 125 -8.43 25.02 12.24
CA LEU A 125 -9.80 25.19 11.76
C LEU A 125 -9.90 24.88 10.26
N GLY A 126 -8.97 25.41 9.46
CA GLY A 126 -8.86 25.12 8.03
C GLY A 126 -8.64 23.63 7.78
N LYS A 127 -7.76 22.98 8.54
CA LYS A 127 -7.52 21.54 8.45
C LYS A 127 -8.77 20.72 8.82
N ALA A 128 -9.51 21.13 9.84
CA ALA A 128 -10.77 20.47 10.21
C ALA A 128 -11.83 20.58 9.10
N ALA A 129 -11.94 21.75 8.44
CA ALA A 129 -12.85 21.95 7.33
C ALA A 129 -12.48 21.07 6.12
N LEU A 130 -11.19 21.03 5.74
CA LEU A 130 -10.69 20.14 4.67
C LEU A 130 -10.91 18.67 5.00
N LEU A 131 -10.73 18.27 6.27
CA LEU A 131 -10.99 16.91 6.72
C LEU A 131 -12.48 16.55 6.59
N ALA A 132 -13.38 17.45 6.97
CA ALA A 132 -14.82 17.25 6.82
C ALA A 132 -15.24 17.12 5.34
N GLU A 133 -14.66 17.94 4.46
CA GLU A 133 -14.87 17.80 3.00
C GLU A 133 -14.35 16.45 2.49
N THR A 134 -13.15 16.06 2.92
CA THR A 134 -12.53 14.77 2.57
C THR A 134 -13.44 13.60 2.97
N LEU A 135 -13.96 13.61 4.21
CA LEU A 135 -14.89 12.58 4.70
C LEU A 135 -16.21 12.55 3.91
N THR A 136 -16.72 13.72 3.52
CA THR A 136 -17.93 13.83 2.70
C THR A 136 -17.73 13.18 1.34
N LYS A 137 -16.58 13.42 0.70
CA LYS A 137 -16.24 12.83 -0.60
C LYS A 137 -15.87 11.35 -0.52
N LEU A 138 -15.35 10.90 0.62
CA LEU A 138 -15.11 9.48 0.92
C LEU A 138 -16.37 8.69 1.25
N ARG A 139 -17.51 9.34 1.41
CA ARG A 139 -18.77 8.69 1.80
C ARG A 139 -19.11 7.44 0.97
N PRO A 140 -18.92 7.38 -0.37
CA PRO A 140 -19.17 6.16 -1.14
C PRO A 140 -18.33 4.96 -0.70
N VAL A 141 -17.11 5.20 -0.21
CA VAL A 141 -16.23 4.15 0.35
C VAL A 141 -16.68 3.75 1.75
N LEU A 142 -17.15 4.73 2.55
CA LEU A 142 -17.57 4.52 3.93
C LEU A 142 -18.96 3.86 4.05
N GLU A 143 -19.88 4.12 3.12
CA GLU A 143 -21.23 3.54 3.10
C GLU A 143 -21.22 2.01 2.91
N LYS A 144 -20.17 1.47 2.30
CA LYS A 144 -19.96 0.01 2.22
C LYS A 144 -19.57 -0.61 3.56
N GLY A 145 -19.29 0.19 4.59
CA GLY A 145 -18.80 -0.26 5.89
C GLY A 145 -17.28 -0.27 5.97
N SER A 146 -16.76 -0.56 7.16
CA SER A 146 -15.32 -0.71 7.36
C SER A 146 -14.80 -1.97 6.66
N LEU A 147 -13.54 -1.96 6.22
CA LEU A 147 -12.91 -3.13 5.59
C LEU A 147 -13.07 -4.40 6.46
N TYR A 148 -12.94 -4.23 7.78
CA TYR A 148 -13.20 -5.27 8.76
C TYR A 148 -14.61 -5.86 8.67
N GLU A 149 -15.66 -5.02 8.63
CA GLU A 149 -17.05 -5.50 8.57
C GLU A 149 -17.35 -6.23 7.27
N VAL A 150 -16.85 -5.70 6.15
CA VAL A 150 -17.06 -6.31 4.83
C VAL A 150 -16.37 -7.67 4.74
N ILE A 151 -15.10 -7.78 5.15
CA ILE A 151 -14.38 -9.07 5.18
C ILE A 151 -15.03 -10.04 6.17
N ARG A 152 -15.37 -9.57 7.38
CA ARG A 152 -16.04 -10.39 8.40
C ARG A 152 -17.38 -10.94 7.89
N GLY A 153 -18.11 -10.17 7.08
CA GLY A 153 -19.37 -10.60 6.46
C GLY A 153 -19.19 -11.60 5.31
N ALA A 154 -18.04 -11.59 4.64
CA ALA A 154 -17.72 -12.50 3.54
C ALA A 154 -17.14 -13.86 4.00
N LEU A 155 -16.61 -13.92 5.22
CA LEU A 155 -16.08 -15.14 5.82
C LEU A 155 -17.20 -16.07 6.28
N PRO A 156 -17.08 -17.40 6.06
CA PRO A 156 -18.10 -18.37 6.46
C PRO A 156 -18.28 -18.37 7.98
N ALA A 157 -19.53 -18.46 8.42
CA ALA A 157 -19.83 -18.70 9.82
C ALA A 157 -19.60 -20.18 10.16
N ALA A 158 -19.42 -20.49 11.44
CA ALA A 158 -19.25 -21.87 11.90
C ALA A 158 -20.39 -22.83 11.45
N ALA A 159 -21.58 -22.30 11.20
CA ALA A 159 -22.70 -23.06 10.67
C ALA A 159 -22.49 -23.46 9.20
N ASP A 160 -21.95 -22.55 8.39
CA ASP A 160 -21.73 -22.74 6.95
C ASP A 160 -20.59 -23.74 6.70
N GLU A 161 -19.56 -23.71 7.55
CA GLU A 161 -18.43 -24.65 7.45
C GLU A 161 -18.83 -26.10 7.74
N ARG A 162 -19.79 -26.32 8.64
CA ARG A 162 -20.33 -27.67 8.89
C ARG A 162 -21.13 -28.21 7.71
N ALA A 163 -21.87 -27.32 7.03
CA ALA A 163 -22.61 -27.69 5.83
C ALA A 163 -21.68 -27.99 4.65
N ALA A 164 -20.59 -27.23 4.49
CA ALA A 164 -19.60 -27.44 3.44
C ALA A 164 -18.65 -28.62 3.72
N GLY A 165 -18.21 -28.79 4.97
CA GLY A 165 -17.26 -29.84 5.39
C GLY A 165 -17.87 -31.24 5.51
N GLY A 166 -19.20 -31.34 5.62
CA GLY A 166 -19.92 -32.63 5.65
C GLY A 166 -19.87 -33.39 4.32
N ALA A 167 -19.56 -32.73 3.20
CA ALA A 167 -19.49 -33.37 1.89
C ALA A 167 -18.08 -33.88 1.52
N ALA A 168 -17.01 -33.35 2.12
CA ALA A 168 -15.63 -33.61 1.69
C ALA A 168 -14.79 -34.45 2.67
N SER A 169 -15.25 -34.72 3.89
CA SER A 169 -14.40 -35.26 4.97
C SER A 169 -14.49 -36.77 5.25
N ASN A 170 -15.16 -37.57 4.40
CA ASN A 170 -15.24 -39.03 4.60
C ASN A 170 -14.23 -39.88 3.81
N ALA A 171 -13.30 -39.28 3.05
CA ALA A 171 -12.22 -40.04 2.40
C ALA A 171 -10.94 -39.94 3.25
N GLY A 172 -10.69 -41.01 4.01
CA GLY A 172 -9.65 -41.05 5.05
C GLY A 172 -8.24 -40.84 4.53
N ASP A 173 -7.51 -39.97 5.20
CA ASP A 173 -6.05 -39.96 5.15
C ASP A 173 -5.50 -39.68 6.56
N MET A 174 -5.49 -40.72 7.39
CA MET A 174 -4.82 -40.74 8.69
C MET A 174 -3.30 -40.92 8.53
N ARG A 175 -2.63 -40.13 7.68
CA ARG A 175 -1.18 -40.26 7.47
C ARG A 175 -0.39 -39.07 8.02
N ALA A 176 0.38 -39.40 9.06
CA ALA A 176 1.55 -38.71 9.58
C ALA A 176 1.32 -37.28 10.11
N GLY A 177 1.15 -37.20 11.43
CA GLY A 177 1.14 -35.96 12.19
C GLY A 177 2.47 -35.20 12.07
N GLY A 178 2.53 -34.29 11.10
CA GLY A 178 3.42 -33.15 11.14
C GLY A 178 2.77 -32.08 12.01
N MET A 179 3.36 -31.82 13.19
CA MET A 179 3.07 -30.62 13.98
C MET A 179 3.43 -29.38 13.15
N SER A 180 2.52 -28.94 12.28
CA SER A 180 2.64 -27.66 11.59
C SER A 180 2.45 -26.56 12.63
N ALA A 181 3.55 -26.16 13.25
CA ALA A 181 3.60 -24.98 14.10
C ALA A 181 3.08 -23.78 13.30
N GLY A 182 1.96 -23.20 13.73
CA GLY A 182 1.54 -21.88 13.25
C GLY A 182 0.29 -21.83 12.36
N GLY A 183 -0.60 -22.83 12.40
CA GLY A 183 -1.97 -22.56 11.97
C GLY A 183 -2.62 -21.61 12.98
N ALA A 184 -2.92 -20.36 12.59
CA ALA A 184 -3.62 -19.44 13.49
C ALA A 184 -5.02 -20.00 13.86
N GLN A 185 -5.67 -20.74 12.96
CA GLN A 185 -6.99 -21.31 13.19
C GLN A 185 -6.91 -22.53 14.13
N ARG A 186 -7.62 -22.47 15.26
CA ARG A 186 -7.73 -23.60 16.20
C ARG A 186 -8.68 -24.65 15.63
N GLU A 187 -8.51 -25.91 16.01
CA GLU A 187 -9.42 -26.99 15.59
C GLU A 187 -10.87 -26.63 15.98
N GLY A 188 -11.78 -26.70 15.00
CA GLY A 188 -13.20 -26.36 15.18
C GLY A 188 -13.53 -24.88 15.26
N GLU A 189 -12.55 -23.98 15.15
CA GLU A 189 -12.76 -22.54 15.07
C GLU A 189 -13.07 -22.13 13.63
N SER A 190 -14.20 -21.44 13.42
CA SER A 190 -14.54 -20.91 12.10
C SER A 190 -13.56 -19.85 11.63
N ALA A 191 -13.39 -19.71 10.32
CA ALA A 191 -12.55 -18.68 9.70
C ALA A 191 -12.92 -17.27 10.19
N ARG A 192 -14.22 -16.99 10.35
CA ARG A 192 -14.71 -15.73 10.91
C ARG A 192 -14.24 -15.49 12.35
N ALA A 193 -14.37 -16.48 13.23
CA ALA A 193 -13.91 -16.38 14.62
C ALA A 193 -12.39 -16.22 14.72
N ALA A 194 -11.64 -16.98 13.91
CA ALA A 194 -10.18 -16.87 13.83
C ALA A 194 -9.75 -15.46 13.35
N PHE A 195 -10.38 -14.93 12.29
CA PHE A 195 -10.15 -13.58 11.79
C PHE A 195 -10.37 -12.53 12.89
N GLU A 196 -11.53 -12.58 13.56
CA GLU A 196 -11.88 -11.64 14.62
C GLU A 196 -10.86 -11.66 15.76
N ARG A 197 -10.47 -12.86 16.21
CA ARG A 197 -9.48 -13.01 17.28
C ARG A 197 -8.13 -12.42 16.87
N ILE A 198 -7.65 -12.74 15.67
CA ILE A 198 -6.38 -12.22 15.14
C ILE A 198 -6.40 -10.68 15.12
N VAL A 199 -7.49 -10.09 14.60
CA VAL A 199 -7.65 -8.63 14.52
C VAL A 199 -7.70 -7.98 15.91
N ILE A 200 -8.43 -8.58 16.85
CA ILE A 200 -8.54 -8.08 18.22
C ILE A 200 -7.21 -8.19 18.97
N GLU A 201 -6.48 -9.29 18.81
CA GLU A 201 -5.19 -9.53 19.48
C GLU A 201 -4.16 -8.47 19.09
N TYR A 202 -4.03 -8.15 17.80
CA TYR A 202 -3.15 -7.09 17.33
C TYR A 202 -3.58 -5.72 17.84
N ARG A 203 -4.87 -5.37 17.75
CA ARG A 203 -5.37 -4.07 18.25
C ARG A 203 -5.10 -3.92 19.75
N HIS A 204 -5.22 -5.02 20.50
CA HIS A 204 -4.86 -5.03 21.92
C HIS A 204 -3.35 -4.86 22.12
N ALA A 205 -2.51 -5.50 21.30
CA ALA A 205 -1.05 -5.31 21.36
C ALA A 205 -0.66 -3.84 21.13
N ILE A 206 -1.18 -3.20 20.08
CA ILE A 206 -0.95 -1.78 19.79
C ILE A 206 -1.49 -0.87 20.91
N ALA A 207 -2.69 -1.15 21.44
CA ALA A 207 -3.24 -0.38 22.56
C ALA A 207 -2.41 -0.56 23.85
N SER A 208 -1.80 -1.74 24.04
CA SER A 208 -0.98 -2.03 25.21
C SER A 208 0.40 -1.34 25.17
N GLU A 209 0.95 -1.13 23.98
CA GLU A 209 2.15 -0.31 23.79
C GLU A 209 1.87 1.16 24.14
N ASN A 210 0.67 1.65 23.84
CA ASN A 210 0.25 3.03 24.08
C ASN A 210 -0.27 3.31 25.51
N GLN A 211 0.01 2.45 26.49
CA GLN A 211 -0.53 2.49 27.87
C GLN A 211 -0.38 3.83 28.63
N ARG A 212 0.36 4.81 28.10
CA ARG A 212 0.51 6.16 28.67
C ARG A 212 -0.49 7.20 28.17
N LYS A 213 -1.29 6.93 27.12
CA LYS A 213 -2.30 7.86 26.59
C LYS A 213 -3.53 7.09 26.10
N ASP A 214 -4.71 7.50 26.58
CA ASP A 214 -6.07 7.08 26.21
C ASP A 214 -6.20 5.87 25.23
N LYS A 215 -6.58 4.70 25.78
CA LYS A 215 -6.76 3.45 25.01
C LYS A 215 -7.79 3.58 23.89
N LEU A 216 -8.83 4.39 24.07
CA LEU A 216 -9.86 4.60 23.05
C LEU A 216 -9.29 5.43 21.89
N GLY A 217 -8.59 6.52 22.23
CA GLY A 217 -7.83 7.32 21.28
C GLY A 217 -6.82 6.50 20.46
N ALA A 218 -6.11 5.55 21.09
CA ALA A 218 -5.16 4.69 20.39
C ALA A 218 -5.83 3.77 19.34
N VAL A 219 -6.99 3.18 19.64
CA VAL A 219 -7.73 2.34 18.69
C VAL A 219 -8.31 3.16 17.54
N LEU A 220 -8.83 4.36 17.83
CA LEU A 220 -9.34 5.27 16.81
C LEU A 220 -8.21 5.79 15.90
N ALA A 221 -7.06 6.12 16.50
CA ALA A 221 -5.86 6.51 15.76
C ALA A 221 -5.41 5.38 14.83
N GLU A 222 -5.34 4.14 15.30
CA GLU A 222 -4.94 2.99 14.46
C GLU A 222 -5.93 2.74 13.32
N LYS A 223 -7.24 2.87 13.55
CA LYS A 223 -8.23 2.76 12.47
C LYS A 223 -8.03 3.86 11.43
N GLY A 224 -7.82 5.09 11.87
CA GLY A 224 -7.51 6.23 11.00
C GLY A 224 -6.21 6.03 10.24
N GLU A 225 -5.19 5.47 10.89
CA GLU A 225 -3.88 5.21 10.31
C GLU A 225 -3.93 4.07 9.28
N SER A 226 -4.63 2.98 9.57
CA SER A 226 -4.84 1.89 8.61
C SER A 226 -5.53 2.37 7.35
N PHE A 227 -6.57 3.19 7.52
CA PHE A 227 -7.26 3.81 6.39
C PHE A 227 -6.37 4.82 5.65
N GLY A 228 -5.57 5.61 6.37
CA GLY A 228 -4.57 6.50 5.79
C GLY A 228 -3.52 5.75 4.97
N ARG A 229 -3.08 4.55 5.42
CA ARG A 229 -2.18 3.66 4.68
C ARG A 229 -2.85 3.11 3.41
N GLU A 230 -4.15 2.81 3.44
CA GLU A 230 -4.89 2.43 2.23
C GLU A 230 -4.90 3.57 1.20
N ILE A 231 -5.15 4.82 1.65
CA ILE A 231 -5.08 6.01 0.79
C ILE A 231 -3.67 6.20 0.24
N ALA A 232 -2.64 6.09 1.08
CA ALA A 232 -1.24 6.22 0.67
C ALA A 232 -0.87 5.19 -0.40
N ARG A 233 -1.28 3.92 -0.22
CA ARG A 233 -1.07 2.88 -1.24
C ARG A 233 -1.85 3.12 -2.52
N ALA A 234 -3.08 3.64 -2.44
CA ALA A 234 -3.83 4.03 -3.64
C ALA A 234 -3.10 5.17 -4.38
N PHE A 235 -2.55 6.14 -3.65
CA PHE A 235 -1.73 7.21 -4.21
C PHE A 235 -0.46 6.66 -4.88
N GLU A 236 0.29 5.78 -4.20
CA GLU A 236 1.51 5.16 -4.74
C GLU A 236 1.21 4.39 -6.04
N ARG A 237 0.10 3.65 -6.11
CA ARG A 237 -0.31 2.96 -7.36
C ARG A 237 -0.65 3.94 -8.47
N LEU A 238 -1.35 5.03 -8.15
CA LEU A 238 -1.67 6.08 -9.13
C LEU A 238 -0.42 6.81 -9.61
N GLU A 239 0.55 7.05 -8.71
CA GLU A 239 1.84 7.64 -9.02
C GLU A 239 2.65 6.73 -9.94
N GLN A 240 2.80 5.45 -9.58
CA GLN A 240 3.48 4.43 -10.40
C GLN A 240 2.82 4.24 -11.77
N SER A 241 1.49 4.32 -11.85
CA SER A 241 0.78 4.22 -13.13
C SER A 241 0.91 5.47 -14.01
N GLY A 242 1.38 6.60 -13.46
CA GLY A 242 1.36 7.91 -14.13
C GLY A 242 -0.03 8.55 -14.25
N GLU A 243 -1.10 7.85 -13.85
CA GLU A 243 -2.49 8.34 -13.93
C GLU A 243 -2.68 9.62 -13.10
N LEU A 244 -1.94 9.77 -11.99
CA LEU A 244 -2.02 10.97 -11.15
C LEU A 244 -1.56 12.22 -11.91
N GLY A 245 -0.39 12.16 -12.54
CA GLY A 245 0.16 13.25 -13.35
C GLY A 245 -0.70 13.53 -14.57
N TYR A 246 -1.19 12.46 -15.21
CA TYR A 246 -2.14 12.53 -16.32
C TYR A 246 -3.40 13.32 -15.94
N ARG A 247 -4.13 12.89 -14.91
CA ARG A 247 -5.37 13.56 -14.50
C ARG A 247 -5.14 14.98 -13.99
N TYR A 248 -4.08 15.16 -13.21
CA TYR A 248 -3.76 16.49 -12.68
C TYR A 248 -3.43 17.48 -13.81
N LEU A 249 -2.59 17.12 -14.77
CA LEU A 249 -2.18 18.05 -15.83
C LEU A 249 -3.23 18.17 -16.94
N LEU A 250 -3.88 17.06 -17.30
CA LEU A 250 -4.64 16.95 -18.54
C LEU A 250 -6.16 16.82 -18.34
N GLY A 251 -6.64 16.55 -17.12
CA GLY A 251 -8.07 16.31 -16.84
C GLY A 251 -9.00 17.45 -17.27
N ASP A 252 -8.53 18.70 -17.20
CA ASP A 252 -9.32 19.90 -17.55
C ASP A 252 -9.19 20.32 -19.04
N LEU A 253 -8.43 19.56 -19.83
CA LEU A 253 -8.14 19.90 -21.23
C LEU A 253 -9.22 19.43 -22.20
N GLY A 254 -10.12 18.56 -21.76
CA GLY A 254 -11.13 17.94 -22.62
C GLY A 254 -10.49 17.15 -23.76
N LEU A 255 -9.52 16.29 -23.42
CA LEU A 255 -8.84 15.43 -24.38
C LEU A 255 -9.83 14.45 -25.02
N SER A 256 -9.64 14.18 -26.30
CA SER A 256 -10.34 13.05 -26.96
C SER A 256 -9.74 11.72 -26.50
N GLU A 257 -10.54 10.64 -26.51
CA GLU A 257 -10.10 9.28 -26.13
C GLU A 257 -8.81 8.86 -26.88
N ALA A 258 -8.66 9.24 -28.15
CA ALA A 258 -7.46 8.98 -28.93
C ALA A 258 -6.22 9.74 -28.41
N GLN A 259 -6.38 11.00 -27.98
CA GLN A 259 -5.30 11.76 -27.35
C GLN A 259 -4.94 11.16 -25.99
N GLU A 260 -5.93 10.77 -25.19
CA GLU A 260 -5.70 10.11 -23.89
C GLU A 260 -4.88 8.83 -24.06
N ALA A 261 -5.30 7.95 -24.97
CA ALA A 261 -4.60 6.71 -25.29
C ALA A 261 -3.17 6.97 -25.79
N ARG A 262 -2.98 8.01 -26.61
CA ARG A 262 -1.66 8.41 -27.10
C ARG A 262 -0.73 8.86 -25.96
N PHE A 263 -1.22 9.69 -25.04
CA PHE A 263 -0.41 10.15 -23.91
C PHE A 263 -0.04 9.02 -22.95
N ARG A 264 -0.97 8.12 -22.67
CA ARG A 264 -0.69 6.92 -21.88
C ARG A 264 0.41 6.07 -22.52
N GLY A 265 0.35 5.88 -23.84
CA GLY A 265 1.40 5.19 -24.60
C GLY A 265 2.76 5.90 -24.51
N MET A 266 2.78 7.22 -24.68
CA MET A 266 4.02 8.01 -24.58
C MET A 266 4.62 7.96 -23.17
N HIS A 267 3.80 8.00 -22.13
CA HIS A 267 4.26 7.90 -20.74
C HIS A 267 4.85 6.52 -20.46
N ALA A 268 4.16 5.45 -20.87
CA ALA A 268 4.65 4.08 -20.71
C ALA A 268 6.00 3.88 -21.43
N GLU A 269 6.13 4.35 -22.67
CA GLU A 269 7.39 4.29 -23.43
C GLU A 269 8.50 5.12 -22.77
N PHE A 270 8.16 6.29 -22.23
CA PHE A 270 9.12 7.13 -21.52
C PHE A 270 9.64 6.45 -20.24
N MET A 271 8.76 5.88 -19.44
CA MET A 271 9.13 5.17 -18.20
C MET A 271 9.92 3.89 -18.49
N ASP A 272 9.55 3.13 -19.52
CA ASP A 272 10.29 1.94 -19.94
C ASP A 272 11.73 2.29 -20.38
N ARG A 273 11.90 3.42 -21.08
CA ARG A 273 13.21 3.86 -21.58
C ARG A 273 14.11 4.46 -20.50
N ILE A 274 13.55 5.26 -19.59
CA ILE A 274 14.34 6.09 -18.65
C ILE A 274 14.37 5.51 -17.22
N GLY A 275 13.39 4.67 -16.86
CA GLY A 275 13.23 4.13 -15.52
C GLY A 275 12.55 5.09 -14.54
N ASP A 276 12.63 4.79 -13.24
CA ASP A 276 11.88 5.48 -12.17
C ASP A 276 12.46 6.85 -11.77
N SER A 277 13.53 7.31 -12.40
CA SER A 277 14.26 8.52 -11.99
C SER A 277 14.74 9.35 -13.19
N PRO A 278 13.82 9.88 -14.01
CA PRO A 278 14.18 10.73 -15.13
C PRO A 278 14.85 12.02 -14.68
N SER A 279 15.92 12.40 -15.36
CA SER A 279 16.58 13.71 -15.19
C SER A 279 15.65 14.86 -15.60
N GLU A 280 15.91 16.08 -15.09
CA GLU A 280 15.12 17.27 -15.44
C GLU A 280 15.05 17.50 -16.95
N LYS A 281 16.14 17.23 -17.67
CA LYS A 281 16.20 17.34 -19.13
C LYS A 281 15.25 16.34 -19.80
N GLU A 282 15.22 15.10 -19.32
CA GLU A 282 14.34 14.06 -19.86
C GLU A 282 12.87 14.36 -19.56
N GLN A 283 12.56 14.83 -18.36
CA GLN A 283 11.21 15.28 -17.99
C GLN A 283 10.77 16.46 -18.88
N GLY A 284 11.64 17.45 -19.10
CA GLY A 284 11.36 18.58 -19.99
C GLY A 284 11.12 18.14 -21.44
N MET A 285 11.90 17.20 -21.95
CA MET A 285 11.70 16.64 -23.29
C MET A 285 10.39 15.86 -23.40
N PHE A 286 10.02 15.09 -22.38
CA PHE A 286 8.72 14.42 -22.33
C PHE A 286 7.57 15.43 -22.34
N PHE A 287 7.66 16.47 -21.51
CA PHE A 287 6.66 17.54 -21.46
C PHE A 287 6.49 18.25 -22.81
N LEU A 288 7.58 18.61 -23.48
CA LEU A 288 7.53 19.21 -24.82
C LEU A 288 6.91 18.26 -25.85
N SER A 289 7.19 16.96 -25.73
CA SER A 289 6.59 15.93 -26.58
C SER A 289 5.07 15.85 -26.37
N VAL A 290 4.60 15.96 -25.12
CA VAL A 290 3.17 16.03 -24.81
C VAL A 290 2.52 17.28 -25.41
N LEU A 291 3.15 18.46 -25.23
CA LEU A 291 2.63 19.71 -25.77
C LEU A 291 2.46 19.68 -27.30
N ALA A 292 3.37 19.03 -28.03
CA ALA A 292 3.31 18.91 -29.48
C ALA A 292 2.06 18.18 -30.00
N TRP A 293 1.40 17.37 -29.15
CA TRP A 293 0.18 16.62 -29.49
C TRP A 293 -1.13 17.31 -29.03
N LEU A 294 -1.01 18.42 -28.30
CA LEU A 294 -2.15 19.19 -27.83
C LEU A 294 -2.54 20.28 -28.84
N SER A 295 -3.82 20.65 -28.88
CA SER A 295 -4.26 21.82 -29.63
C SER A 295 -3.65 23.10 -29.04
N PRO A 296 -3.56 24.20 -29.81
CA PRO A 296 -3.05 25.47 -29.29
C PRO A 296 -3.78 25.93 -28.01
N GLU A 297 -5.10 25.75 -27.94
CA GLU A 297 -5.91 26.11 -26.77
C GLU A 297 -5.58 25.24 -25.55
N GLN A 298 -5.34 23.94 -25.77
CA GLN A 298 -4.94 23.00 -24.74
C GLN A 298 -3.52 23.30 -24.23
N GLN A 299 -2.58 23.62 -25.14
CA GLN A 299 -1.21 24.02 -24.77
C GLN A 299 -1.20 25.24 -23.83
N VAL A 300 -1.99 26.27 -24.15
CA VAL A 300 -2.11 27.47 -23.30
C VAL A 300 -2.62 27.11 -21.90
N LYS A 301 -3.61 26.22 -21.80
CA LYS A 301 -4.12 25.74 -20.50
C LYS A 301 -3.04 25.02 -19.70
N VAL A 302 -2.30 24.09 -20.33
CA VAL A 302 -1.22 23.34 -19.67
C VAL A 302 -0.12 24.28 -19.17
N VAL A 303 0.36 25.19 -20.02
CA VAL A 303 1.43 26.14 -19.65
C VAL A 303 0.95 27.06 -18.52
N LYS A 304 -0.30 27.54 -18.57
CA LYS A 304 -0.87 28.36 -17.50
C LYS A 304 -0.95 27.59 -16.18
N LYS A 305 -1.31 26.30 -16.20
CA LYS A 305 -1.36 25.43 -15.02
C LYS A 305 0.06 25.21 -14.46
N ALA A 306 1.01 24.86 -15.32
CA ALA A 306 2.41 24.65 -14.95
C ALA A 306 3.07 25.90 -14.32
N ILE A 307 2.84 27.09 -14.89
CA ILE A 307 3.36 28.35 -14.35
C ILE A 307 2.61 28.79 -13.09
N GLY A 308 1.29 28.58 -13.06
CA GLY A 308 0.43 28.97 -11.93
C GLY A 308 0.69 28.18 -10.66
N SER A 309 1.07 26.90 -10.77
CA SER A 309 1.39 26.04 -9.62
C SER A 309 2.73 26.36 -8.93
N GLY A 310 3.53 27.27 -9.50
CA GLY A 310 4.83 27.66 -8.94
C GLY A 310 4.82 28.90 -8.03
N ARG A 311 3.64 29.48 -7.73
CA ARG A 311 3.47 30.60 -6.79
C ARG A 311 2.81 30.13 -5.51
#